data_AF-A0A2B4RSB1-F1
#
_entry.id   AF-A0A2B4RSB1-F1
#
_cell.length_a   1.000
_cell.length_b   1.000
_cell.length_c   1.000
_cell.angle_alpha   90.00
_cell.angle_beta   90.00
_cell.angle_gamma   90.00
#
_symmetry.space_group_name_H-M   'P 1'
#
loop_
_entity.id
_entity.type
_entity.pdbx_description
1 polymer ?
#
loop_
_entity_poly.entity_id
_entity_poly.type
_entity_poly.pdbx_seq_one_letter_code
_entity_poly.pdbx_strand_id
1 'polypeptide(L)'
;MGSLPGRDTEHRRWLVVGTVLHRVLMPHLRNKIQQDMTPFYKNLVARYALDKQTYSTHQKTIPPSTLKLNYESINNNIALGRDTRRFDYCVKDEVSLAKLFVKPFIANFTALDTSFDASAALAVLCCAPPFSSAAPSAELVRSEVRNDWAHCDYASWTEVKYNTCYDRMRTLVEDLGFAPAEKTELLGQLQLWRKHVGNSQKIDWAHILKLGQ
;
A
#
# COMPACT_ATOMS: atom_id res chain seq x y z
N MET A 1 1.97 38.73 -14.15
CA MET A 1 1.52 37.39 -14.58
C MET A 1 0.67 36.82 -13.47
N GLY A 2 -0.66 36.89 -13.58
CA GLY A 2 -1.57 36.34 -12.58
C GLY A 2 -1.77 34.84 -12.81
N SER A 3 -1.51 34.02 -11.79
CA SER A 3 -1.88 32.60 -11.81
C SER A 3 -3.39 32.47 -11.93
N LEU A 4 -3.87 31.69 -12.88
CA LEU A 4 -5.29 31.35 -13.01
C LEU A 4 -5.78 30.73 -11.69
N PRO A 5 -6.78 31.32 -11.00
CA PRO A 5 -7.18 30.92 -9.64
C PRO A 5 -7.63 29.45 -9.50
N GLY A 6 -8.02 28.79 -10.60
CA GLY A 6 -8.38 27.36 -10.61
C GLY A 6 -7.19 26.40 -10.44
N ARG A 7 -6.02 26.70 -11.04
CA ARG A 7 -4.85 25.81 -11.01
C ARG A 7 -4.22 25.69 -9.61
N ASP A 8 -4.27 26.76 -8.80
CA ASP A 8 -3.73 26.72 -7.42
C ASP A 8 -4.52 25.74 -6.54
N THR A 9 -5.84 25.71 -6.71
CA THR A 9 -6.73 24.88 -5.90
C THR A 9 -6.61 23.40 -6.27
N GLU A 10 -6.60 23.08 -7.57
CA GLU A 10 -6.37 21.73 -8.08
C GLU A 10 -5.01 21.17 -7.65
N HIS A 11 -3.95 21.98 -7.82
CA HIS A 11 -2.61 21.62 -7.39
C HIS A 11 -2.55 21.37 -5.88
N ARG A 12 -3.20 22.21 -5.07
CA ARG A 12 -3.25 22.03 -3.61
C ARG A 12 -3.97 20.74 -3.22
N ARG A 13 -5.07 20.39 -3.88
CA ARG A 13 -5.80 19.13 -3.63
C ARG A 13 -4.93 17.92 -3.93
N TRP A 14 -4.25 17.91 -5.08
CA TRP A 14 -3.28 16.87 -5.45
C TRP A 14 -2.19 16.71 -4.38
N LEU A 15 -1.57 17.83 -3.97
CA LEU A 15 -0.50 17.83 -2.98
C LEU A 15 -0.96 17.30 -1.62
N VAL A 16 -2.14 17.73 -1.16
CA VAL A 16 -2.70 17.29 0.13
C VAL A 16 -3.04 15.81 0.09
N VAL A 17 -3.67 15.30 -0.97
CA VAL A 17 -3.97 13.86 -1.08
C VAL A 17 -2.70 13.02 -1.06
N GLY A 18 -1.66 13.44 -1.79
CA GLY A 18 -0.35 12.78 -1.73
C GLY A 18 0.26 12.78 -0.33
N THR A 19 0.19 13.91 0.36
CA THR A 19 0.69 14.05 1.71
C THR A 19 -0.04 13.12 2.68
N VAL A 20 -1.37 13.08 2.62
CA VAL A 20 -2.18 12.18 3.45
C VAL A 20 -1.87 10.72 3.16
N LEU A 21 -1.82 10.34 1.88
CA LEU A 21 -1.48 8.97 1.49
C LEU A 21 -0.13 8.56 2.08
N HIS A 22 0.92 9.37 1.89
CA HIS A 22 2.29 8.97 2.22
C HIS A 22 2.70 9.21 3.67
N ARG A 23 2.19 10.25 4.32
CA ARG A 23 2.59 10.66 5.67
C ARG A 23 1.63 10.22 6.76
N VAL A 24 0.34 10.08 6.44
CA VAL A 24 -0.70 9.70 7.41
C VAL A 24 -1.06 8.23 7.26
N LEU A 25 -1.50 7.81 6.07
CA LEU A 25 -2.03 6.47 5.85
C LEU A 25 -0.93 5.40 5.80
N MET A 26 0.12 5.62 5.00
CA MET A 26 1.15 4.60 4.74
C MET A 26 1.89 4.07 5.97
N PRO A 27 2.25 4.86 7.00
CA PRO A 27 2.82 4.31 8.23
C PRO A 27 1.94 3.23 8.88
N HIS A 28 0.64 3.51 9.01
CA HIS A 28 -0.33 2.58 9.58
C HIS A 28 -0.52 1.33 8.70
N LEU A 29 -0.57 1.49 7.37
CA LEU A 29 -0.65 0.35 6.45
C LEU A 29 0.56 -0.57 6.57
N ARG A 30 1.77 -0.03 6.66
CA ARG A 30 3.00 -0.84 6.82
C ARG A 30 2.97 -1.63 8.12
N ASN A 31 2.64 -0.97 9.23
CA ASN A 31 2.54 -1.62 10.54
C ASN A 31 1.50 -2.75 10.51
N LYS A 32 0.31 -2.48 9.96
CA LYS A 32 -0.74 -3.48 9.83
C LYS A 32 -0.33 -4.66 8.96
N ILE A 33 0.31 -4.39 7.81
CA ILE A 33 0.79 -5.45 6.93
C ILE A 33 1.84 -6.30 7.65
N GLN A 34 2.79 -5.69 8.36
CA GLN A 34 3.79 -6.42 9.13
C GLN A 34 3.14 -7.29 10.23
N GLN A 35 2.23 -6.73 11.01
CA GLN A 35 1.51 -7.43 12.09
C GLN A 35 0.78 -8.68 11.59
N ASP A 36 0.13 -8.60 10.43
CA ASP A 36 -0.68 -9.71 9.89
C ASP A 36 0.16 -10.69 9.04
N MET A 37 1.20 -10.22 8.35
CA MET A 37 2.06 -11.07 7.51
C MET A 37 2.99 -11.96 8.33
N THR A 38 3.49 -11.50 9.48
CA THR A 38 4.38 -12.32 10.33
C THR A 38 3.73 -13.63 10.80
N PRO A 39 2.55 -13.65 11.45
CA PRO A 39 1.90 -14.90 11.84
C PRO A 39 1.42 -15.71 10.63
N PHE A 40 1.02 -15.06 9.54
CA PHE A 40 0.64 -15.74 8.30
C PHE A 40 1.82 -16.50 7.69
N TYR A 41 3.00 -15.88 7.60
CA TYR A 41 4.23 -16.53 7.15
C TYR A 41 4.56 -17.75 8.00
N LYS A 42 4.55 -17.61 9.33
CA LYS A 42 4.81 -18.73 10.25
C LYS A 42 3.86 -19.90 10.05
N ASN A 43 2.57 -19.62 9.83
CA ASN A 43 1.58 -20.66 9.55
C ASN A 43 1.88 -21.41 8.24
N LEU A 44 2.25 -20.68 7.18
CA LEU A 44 2.56 -21.28 5.89
C LEU A 44 3.88 -22.06 5.90
N VAL A 45 4.89 -21.62 6.67
CA VAL A 45 6.09 -22.41 6.93
C VAL A 45 5.72 -23.74 7.58
N ALA A 46 4.92 -23.71 8.64
CA ALA A 46 4.51 -24.93 9.34
C ALA A 46 3.69 -25.89 8.44
N ARG A 47 2.84 -25.36 7.56
CA ARG A 47 1.93 -26.16 6.74
C ARG A 47 2.51 -26.62 5.40
N TYR A 48 3.37 -25.81 4.79
CA TYR A 48 3.83 -26.01 3.41
C TYR A 48 5.36 -25.96 3.26
N ALA A 49 6.11 -25.85 4.38
CA ALA A 49 7.57 -25.76 4.38
C ALA A 49 8.11 -24.71 3.40
N LEU A 50 7.47 -23.53 3.36
CA LEU A 50 7.78 -22.42 2.44
C LEU A 50 9.27 -22.06 2.38
N ASP A 51 9.95 -22.16 3.52
CA ASP A 51 11.37 -21.88 3.71
C ASP A 51 12.30 -22.94 3.08
N LYS A 52 11.75 -24.06 2.62
CA LYS A 52 12.49 -25.22 2.07
C LYS A 52 12.00 -25.64 0.69
N GLN A 53 11.22 -24.79 0.02
CA GLN A 53 10.63 -25.14 -1.26
C GLN A 53 11.66 -25.23 -2.39
N THR A 54 11.39 -26.13 -3.32
CA THR A 54 12.19 -26.36 -4.51
C THR A 54 11.32 -26.22 -5.75
N TYR A 55 11.92 -26.30 -6.94
CA TYR A 55 11.17 -26.25 -8.20
C TYR A 55 10.01 -27.26 -8.26
N SER A 56 10.17 -28.48 -7.71
CA SER A 56 9.12 -29.50 -7.75
C SER A 56 8.08 -29.37 -6.63
N THR A 57 8.39 -28.67 -5.54
CA THR A 57 7.56 -28.63 -4.32
C THR A 57 6.97 -27.25 -4.01
N HIS A 58 7.32 -26.22 -4.77
CA HIS A 58 6.85 -24.86 -4.50
C HIS A 58 5.33 -24.72 -4.61
N GLN A 59 4.76 -23.89 -3.74
CA GLN A 59 3.34 -23.54 -3.84
C GLN A 59 3.12 -22.63 -5.04
N LYS A 60 2.18 -22.98 -5.91
CA LYS A 60 1.79 -22.13 -7.03
C LYS A 60 0.81 -21.04 -6.63
N THR A 61 -0.02 -21.32 -5.62
CA THR A 61 -1.04 -20.43 -5.05
C THR A 61 -1.14 -20.71 -3.54
N ILE A 62 -1.79 -19.81 -2.78
CA ILE A 62 -2.07 -20.02 -1.35
C ILE A 62 -3.58 -19.99 -1.14
N PRO A 63 -4.23 -21.11 -0.76
CA PRO A 63 -5.66 -21.13 -0.47
C PRO A 63 -6.06 -20.11 0.61
N PRO A 64 -7.27 -19.52 0.52
CA PRO A 64 -8.30 -19.76 -0.50
C PRO A 64 -8.04 -19.03 -1.83
N SER A 65 -6.96 -18.27 -1.96
CA SER A 65 -6.63 -17.52 -3.17
C SER A 65 -6.19 -18.43 -4.32
N THR A 66 -6.63 -18.09 -5.53
CA THR A 66 -6.17 -18.70 -6.80
C THR A 66 -5.07 -17.89 -7.46
N LEU A 67 -4.62 -16.81 -6.82
CA LEU A 67 -3.55 -15.96 -7.32
C LEU A 67 -2.24 -16.74 -7.42
N LYS A 68 -1.62 -16.68 -8.60
CA LYS A 68 -0.30 -17.27 -8.84
C LYS A 68 0.77 -16.49 -8.09
N LEU A 69 1.58 -17.20 -7.31
CA LEU A 69 2.71 -16.62 -6.57
C LEU A 69 3.85 -16.26 -7.51
N ASN A 70 4.44 -15.10 -7.28
CA ASN A 70 5.49 -14.56 -8.13
C ASN A 70 6.89 -14.81 -7.56
N TYR A 71 7.45 -16.00 -7.82
CA TYR A 71 8.80 -16.34 -7.37
C TYR A 71 9.90 -15.55 -8.09
N GLU A 72 9.62 -14.93 -9.23
CA GLU A 72 10.57 -14.03 -9.90
C GLU A 72 10.92 -12.82 -9.00
N SER A 73 9.99 -12.43 -8.12
CA SER A 73 10.14 -11.29 -7.20
C SER A 73 11.05 -11.54 -6.00
N ILE A 74 11.54 -12.77 -5.78
CA ILE A 74 12.39 -13.11 -4.61
C ILE A 74 13.73 -13.69 -5.04
N ASN A 75 14.68 -13.73 -4.10
CA ASN A 75 15.99 -14.39 -4.24
C ASN A 75 16.78 -14.02 -5.51
N ASN A 76 16.54 -12.82 -6.06
CA ASN A 76 17.11 -12.37 -7.33
C ASN A 76 16.79 -13.28 -8.54
N ASN A 77 15.67 -14.00 -8.50
CA ASN A 77 15.24 -14.91 -9.55
C ASN A 77 15.02 -14.19 -10.90
N ILE A 78 14.67 -12.91 -10.89
CA ILE A 78 14.58 -12.07 -12.09
C ILE A 78 15.85 -12.11 -12.96
N ALA A 79 17.03 -12.24 -12.37
CA ALA A 79 18.30 -12.32 -13.09
C ALA A 79 18.46 -13.63 -13.90
N LEU A 80 17.66 -14.66 -13.57
CA LEU A 80 17.63 -15.95 -14.27
C LEU A 80 16.66 -15.95 -15.46
N GLY A 81 15.88 -14.88 -15.64
CA GLY A 81 14.94 -14.71 -16.73
C GLY A 81 13.92 -15.86 -16.81
N ARG A 82 13.87 -16.54 -17.97
CA ARG A 82 12.88 -17.59 -18.24
C ARG A 82 13.24 -18.96 -17.68
N ASP A 83 14.45 -19.14 -17.13
CA ASP A 83 14.89 -20.43 -16.59
C ASP A 83 14.36 -20.67 -15.16
N THR A 84 13.04 -20.85 -15.08
CA THR A 84 12.32 -21.05 -13.81
C THR A 84 12.80 -22.28 -13.02
N ARG A 85 13.43 -23.26 -13.68
CA ARG A 85 13.96 -24.46 -13.00
C ARG A 85 15.09 -24.14 -12.03
N ARG A 86 15.78 -23.03 -12.26
CA ARG A 86 16.93 -22.57 -11.46
C ARG A 86 16.55 -21.57 -10.38
N PHE A 87 15.27 -21.18 -10.29
CA PHE A 87 14.83 -20.24 -9.27
C PHE A 87 15.08 -20.82 -7.88
N ASP A 88 15.52 -19.97 -6.94
CA ASP A 88 15.47 -20.27 -5.52
C ASP A 88 14.04 -20.02 -5.04
N TYR A 89 13.33 -21.11 -4.74
CA TYR A 89 11.94 -21.09 -4.30
C TYR A 89 11.78 -20.94 -2.78
N CYS A 90 12.87 -20.85 -2.01
CA CYS A 90 12.79 -20.70 -0.56
C CYS A 90 12.27 -19.32 -0.18
N VAL A 91 11.14 -19.27 0.53
CA VAL A 91 10.56 -18.04 1.08
C VAL A 91 11.08 -17.86 2.49
N LYS A 92 12.12 -17.02 2.65
CA LYS A 92 12.98 -16.96 3.85
C LYS A 92 12.40 -16.15 5.00
N ASP A 93 11.45 -15.28 4.72
CA ASP A 93 10.84 -14.36 5.67
C ASP A 93 9.49 -13.81 5.15
N GLU A 94 8.80 -13.05 6.00
CA GLU A 94 7.55 -12.37 5.66
C GLU A 94 7.70 -11.33 4.53
N VAL A 95 8.91 -10.76 4.36
CA VAL A 95 9.22 -9.80 3.28
C VAL A 95 9.22 -10.52 1.94
N SER A 96 9.89 -11.67 1.86
CA SER A 96 9.89 -12.55 0.70
C SER A 96 8.48 -13.05 0.38
N LEU A 97 7.70 -13.39 1.42
CA LEU A 97 6.29 -13.76 1.23
C LEU A 97 5.49 -12.59 0.63
N ALA A 98 5.65 -11.37 1.14
CA ALA A 98 4.99 -10.19 0.60
C ALA A 98 5.34 -9.97 -0.88
N LYS A 99 6.60 -10.20 -1.27
CA LYS A 99 7.07 -10.07 -2.66
C LYS A 99 6.39 -11.03 -3.63
N LEU A 100 5.92 -12.20 -3.17
CA LEU A 100 5.19 -13.13 -4.02
C LEU A 100 3.84 -12.58 -4.49
N PHE A 101 3.27 -11.60 -3.78
CA PHE A 101 1.98 -10.98 -4.09
C PHE A 101 2.11 -9.74 -4.97
N VAL A 102 3.32 -9.38 -5.40
CA VAL A 102 3.56 -8.18 -6.20
C VAL A 102 4.30 -8.51 -7.50
N LYS A 103 4.22 -7.60 -8.48
CA LYS A 103 4.97 -7.71 -9.73
C LYS A 103 6.47 -7.44 -9.49
N PRO A 104 7.39 -8.00 -10.29
CA PRO A 104 8.82 -7.93 -9.98
C PRO A 104 9.36 -6.50 -9.89
N PHE A 105 8.88 -5.59 -10.77
CA PHE A 105 9.34 -4.20 -10.80
C PHE A 105 8.93 -3.35 -9.56
N ILE A 106 7.99 -3.84 -8.73
CA ILE A 106 7.63 -3.21 -7.44
C ILE A 106 8.11 -4.02 -6.23
N ALA A 107 8.86 -5.10 -6.42
CA ALA A 107 9.34 -5.99 -5.37
C ALA A 107 10.71 -5.56 -4.76
N ASN A 108 11.10 -4.31 -4.94
CA ASN A 108 12.45 -3.81 -4.58
C ASN A 108 12.62 -3.49 -3.08
N PHE A 109 11.55 -3.55 -2.29
CA PHE A 109 11.60 -3.28 -0.85
C PHE A 109 12.44 -4.33 -0.12
N THR A 110 13.21 -3.91 0.89
CA THR A 110 14.09 -4.79 1.68
C THR A 110 13.50 -5.15 3.02
N ALA A 111 12.52 -4.37 3.49
CA ALA A 111 11.75 -4.62 4.69
C ALA A 111 10.34 -4.05 4.52
N LEU A 112 9.42 -4.38 5.44
CA LEU A 112 8.07 -3.82 5.49
C LEU A 112 8.06 -2.42 6.15
N ASP A 113 8.99 -1.58 5.73
CA ASP A 113 9.28 -0.26 6.31
C ASP A 113 9.14 0.85 5.26
N THR A 114 9.89 1.94 5.40
CA THR A 114 9.90 3.04 4.42
C THR A 114 10.28 2.62 3.00
N SER A 115 11.04 1.53 2.81
CA SER A 115 11.34 0.97 1.48
C SER A 115 10.13 0.31 0.82
N PHE A 116 9.11 -0.06 1.61
CA PHE A 116 7.84 -0.60 1.16
C PHE A 116 6.89 0.56 0.80
N ASP A 117 6.94 0.96 -0.46
CA ASP A 117 6.18 2.11 -0.96
C ASP A 117 4.67 1.84 -1.04
N ALA A 118 3.90 2.89 -1.38
CA ALA A 118 2.45 2.78 -1.49
C ALA A 118 1.99 1.83 -2.60
N SER A 119 2.78 1.67 -3.67
CA SER A 119 2.44 0.72 -4.74
C SER A 119 2.49 -0.71 -4.24
N ALA A 120 3.58 -1.06 -3.56
CA ALA A 120 3.85 -2.40 -3.09
C ALA A 120 2.91 -2.75 -1.93
N ALA A 121 2.72 -1.83 -0.98
CA ALA A 121 1.80 -2.02 0.14
C ALA A 121 0.36 -2.26 -0.31
N LEU A 122 -0.17 -1.41 -1.19
CA LEU A 122 -1.53 -1.57 -1.70
C LEU A 122 -1.67 -2.84 -2.54
N ALA A 123 -0.64 -3.23 -3.31
CA ALA A 123 -0.66 -4.50 -4.04
C ALA A 123 -0.73 -5.71 -3.10
N VAL A 124 0.02 -5.71 -1.99
CA VAL A 124 -0.07 -6.77 -0.98
C VAL A 124 -1.47 -6.81 -0.35
N LEU A 125 -2.04 -5.68 0.01
CA LEU A 125 -3.41 -5.62 0.56
C LEU A 125 -4.48 -6.13 -0.43
N CYS A 126 -4.28 -5.94 -1.74
CA CYS A 126 -5.20 -6.44 -2.76
C CYS A 126 -5.12 -7.98 -2.93
N CYS A 127 -4.00 -8.59 -2.58
CA CYS A 127 -3.64 -9.92 -3.09
C CYS A 127 -3.36 -10.97 -2.01
N ALA A 128 -2.85 -10.57 -0.83
CA ALA A 128 -2.47 -11.51 0.21
C ALA A 128 -3.71 -11.97 1.00
N PRO A 129 -3.85 -13.29 1.28
CA PRO A 129 -5.03 -13.84 1.94
C PRO A 129 -5.46 -13.17 3.26
N PRO A 130 -4.55 -12.72 4.15
CA PRO A 130 -4.94 -12.03 5.39
C PRO A 130 -5.80 -10.78 5.18
N PHE A 131 -5.70 -10.13 4.02
CA PHE A 131 -6.39 -8.87 3.72
C PHE A 131 -7.59 -9.04 2.78
N SER A 132 -8.07 -10.27 2.58
CA SER A 132 -9.10 -10.57 1.57
C SER A 132 -10.39 -9.75 1.75
N SER A 133 -10.76 -9.39 2.98
CA SER A 133 -11.92 -8.52 3.26
C SER A 133 -11.70 -7.07 2.82
N ALA A 134 -10.47 -6.56 2.92
CA ALA A 134 -10.10 -5.20 2.55
C ALA A 134 -9.59 -5.07 1.10
N ALA A 135 -9.43 -6.18 0.38
CA ALA A 135 -8.91 -6.18 -0.99
C ALA A 135 -9.70 -5.25 -1.95
N PRO A 136 -11.06 -5.20 -1.92
CA PRO A 136 -11.79 -4.29 -2.79
C PRO A 136 -11.51 -2.81 -2.50
N SER A 137 -11.46 -2.41 -1.23
CA SER A 137 -11.17 -1.01 -0.86
C SER A 137 -9.70 -0.66 -1.08
N ALA A 138 -8.77 -1.60 -0.87
CA ALA A 138 -7.37 -1.45 -1.22
C ALA A 138 -7.19 -1.20 -2.73
N GLU A 139 -7.92 -1.93 -3.57
CA GLU A 139 -7.89 -1.74 -5.02
C GLU A 139 -8.42 -0.36 -5.43
N LEU A 140 -9.47 0.14 -4.78
CA LEU A 140 -9.97 1.50 -5.03
C LEU A 140 -8.94 2.57 -4.62
N VAL A 141 -8.26 2.41 -3.48
CA VAL A 141 -7.17 3.33 -3.09
C VAL A 141 -6.00 3.24 -4.07
N ARG A 142 -5.65 2.04 -4.52
CA ARG A 142 -4.57 1.83 -5.50
C ARG A 142 -4.88 2.49 -6.85
N SER A 143 -6.08 2.25 -7.38
CA SER A 143 -6.48 2.68 -8.73
C SER A 143 -6.94 4.14 -8.77
N GLU A 144 -7.73 4.61 -7.81
CA GLU A 144 -8.37 5.94 -7.85
C GLU A 144 -7.66 7.01 -7.00
N VAL A 145 -6.72 6.63 -6.13
CA VAL A 145 -6.00 7.59 -5.26
C VAL A 145 -4.53 7.61 -5.60
N ARG A 146 -3.82 6.50 -5.37
CA ARG A 146 -2.37 6.42 -5.56
C ARG A 146 -1.99 6.60 -7.03
N ASN A 147 -2.65 5.90 -7.95
CA ASN A 147 -2.30 5.98 -9.38
C ASN A 147 -2.60 7.36 -9.96
N ASP A 148 -3.76 7.94 -9.68
CA ASP A 148 -4.10 9.28 -10.16
C ASP A 148 -3.18 10.35 -9.56
N TRP A 149 -2.78 10.19 -8.29
CA TRP A 149 -1.77 11.04 -7.68
C TRP A 149 -0.40 10.91 -8.36
N ALA A 150 0.04 9.69 -8.66
CA ALA A 150 1.34 9.44 -9.29
C ALA A 150 1.38 9.85 -10.78
N HIS A 151 0.24 9.76 -11.48
CA HIS A 151 0.07 10.11 -12.90
C HIS A 151 -0.79 11.36 -13.03
N CYS A 152 -0.33 12.44 -12.39
CA CYS A 152 -1.14 13.62 -12.17
C CYS A 152 -1.55 14.34 -13.46
N ASP A 153 -2.87 14.42 -13.68
CA ASP A 153 -3.51 15.47 -14.46
C ASP A 153 -4.17 16.47 -13.51
N TYR A 154 -3.62 17.68 -13.42
CA TYR A 154 -4.11 18.69 -12.46
C TYR A 154 -5.59 19.02 -12.65
N ALA A 155 -6.10 19.04 -13.88
CA ALA A 155 -7.51 19.37 -14.15
C ALA A 155 -8.48 18.33 -13.56
N SER A 156 -8.01 17.11 -13.29
CA SER A 156 -8.82 16.05 -12.67
C SER A 156 -9.04 16.25 -11.17
N TRP A 157 -8.24 17.10 -10.49
CA TRP A 157 -8.28 17.34 -9.05
C TRP A 157 -9.39 18.31 -8.64
N THR A 158 -10.60 18.00 -9.07
CA THR A 158 -11.84 18.65 -8.64
C THR A 158 -12.10 18.40 -7.16
N GLU A 159 -13.01 19.18 -6.58
CA GLU A 159 -13.45 18.95 -5.20
C GLU A 159 -14.10 17.58 -5.02
N VAL A 160 -14.85 17.12 -6.04
CA VAL A 160 -15.46 15.79 -6.06
C VAL A 160 -14.37 14.72 -6.01
N LYS A 161 -13.35 14.81 -6.87
CA LYS A 161 -12.22 13.86 -6.88
C LYS A 161 -11.50 13.83 -5.55
N TYR A 162 -11.18 15.01 -5.01
CA TYR A 162 -10.55 15.17 -3.71
C TYR A 162 -11.34 14.46 -2.61
N ASN A 163 -12.65 14.71 -2.51
CA ASN A 163 -13.53 14.06 -1.53
C ASN A 163 -13.60 12.54 -1.72
N THR A 164 -13.71 12.07 -2.97
CA THR A 164 -13.69 10.64 -3.28
C THR A 164 -12.41 9.97 -2.79
N CYS A 165 -11.24 10.60 -2.96
CA CYS A 165 -9.99 10.04 -2.45
C CYS A 165 -10.01 9.83 -0.93
N TYR A 166 -10.54 10.78 -0.15
CA TYR A 166 -10.70 10.59 1.29
C TYR A 166 -11.69 9.49 1.64
N ASP A 167 -12.81 9.41 0.93
CA ASP A 167 -13.80 8.37 1.17
C ASP A 167 -13.21 6.98 0.88
N ARG A 168 -12.38 6.83 -0.16
CA ARG A 168 -11.64 5.58 -0.44
C ARG A 168 -10.66 5.23 0.67
N MET A 169 -9.83 6.19 1.10
CA MET A 169 -8.86 5.95 2.18
C MET A 169 -9.56 5.61 3.50
N ARG A 170 -10.67 6.29 3.82
CA ARG A 170 -11.50 5.98 4.99
C ARG A 170 -12.04 4.55 4.93
N THR A 171 -12.66 4.15 3.82
CA THR A 171 -13.22 2.80 3.70
C THR A 171 -12.14 1.73 3.84
N LEU A 172 -10.95 1.95 3.26
CA LEU A 172 -9.82 1.04 3.48
C LEU A 172 -9.46 0.91 4.97
N VAL A 173 -9.40 2.02 5.71
CA VAL A 173 -9.13 2.00 7.16
C VAL A 173 -10.25 1.28 7.91
N GLU A 174 -11.50 1.42 7.47
CA GLU A 174 -12.64 0.73 8.07
C GLU A 174 -12.58 -0.79 7.89
N ASP A 175 -12.12 -1.26 6.73
CA ASP A 175 -12.07 -2.67 6.35
C ASP A 175 -10.84 -3.42 6.89
N LEU A 176 -9.75 -2.71 7.18
CA LEU A 176 -8.47 -3.31 7.63
C LEU A 176 -8.49 -3.81 9.08
N GLY A 177 -9.58 -3.64 9.82
CA GLY A 177 -9.73 -4.21 11.16
C GLY A 177 -8.68 -3.70 12.16
N PHE A 178 -8.30 -2.43 12.07
CA PHE A 178 -7.42 -1.77 13.05
C PHE A 178 -8.03 -1.82 14.46
N ALA A 179 -7.17 -1.76 15.48
CA ALA A 179 -7.63 -1.62 16.87
C ALA A 179 -8.49 -0.36 17.03
N PRO A 180 -9.53 -0.35 17.88
CA PRO A 180 -10.47 0.78 17.95
C PRO A 180 -9.80 2.15 18.15
N ALA A 181 -8.79 2.24 19.03
CA ALA A 181 -8.07 3.48 19.28
C ALA A 181 -7.29 3.96 18.04
N GLU A 182 -6.51 3.08 17.41
CA GLU A 182 -5.74 3.36 16.19
C GLU A 182 -6.68 3.75 15.02
N LYS A 183 -7.79 3.02 14.86
CA LYS A 183 -8.82 3.34 13.85
C LYS A 183 -9.39 4.74 14.08
N THR A 184 -9.79 5.07 15.31
CA THR A 184 -10.36 6.38 15.64
C THR A 184 -9.36 7.50 15.39
N GLU A 185 -8.11 7.31 15.79
CA GLU A 185 -7.03 8.28 15.56
C GLU A 185 -6.82 8.52 14.06
N LEU A 186 -6.62 7.45 13.28
CA LEU A 186 -6.34 7.54 11.85
C LEU A 186 -7.51 8.18 11.09
N LEU A 187 -8.74 7.81 11.39
CA LEU A 187 -9.93 8.45 10.80
C LEU A 187 -10.05 9.92 11.19
N GLY A 188 -9.67 10.28 12.42
CA GLY A 188 -9.58 11.66 12.88
C GLY A 188 -8.56 12.47 12.08
N GLN A 189 -7.37 11.91 11.84
CA GLN A 189 -6.34 12.54 11.02
C GLN A 189 -6.82 12.72 9.57
N LEU A 190 -7.42 11.68 8.95
CA LEU A 190 -7.99 11.80 7.60
C LEU A 190 -9.04 12.94 7.53
N GLN A 191 -9.92 13.03 8.53
CA GLN A 191 -10.94 14.07 8.56
C GLN A 191 -10.38 15.48 8.79
N LEU A 192 -9.33 15.60 9.61
CA LEU A 192 -8.62 16.87 9.83
C LEU A 192 -8.04 17.37 8.50
N TRP A 193 -7.28 16.51 7.81
CA TRP A 193 -6.66 16.84 6.53
C TRP A 193 -7.65 17.17 5.43
N ARG A 194 -8.81 16.49 5.38
CA ARG A 194 -9.89 16.78 4.43
C ARG A 194 -10.39 18.22 4.52
N LYS A 195 -10.44 18.78 5.74
CA LYS A 195 -10.94 20.15 6.00
C LYS A 195 -9.90 21.23 5.70
N HIS A 196 -8.62 20.90 5.63
CA HIS A 196 -7.53 21.89 5.52
C HIS A 196 -7.41 22.57 4.15
N VAL A 197 -7.96 22.01 3.07
CA VAL A 197 -7.90 22.66 1.74
C VAL A 197 -8.80 23.90 1.67
N GLY A 198 -9.80 24.04 2.54
CA GLY A 198 -10.75 25.17 2.56
C GLY A 198 -10.31 26.41 3.34
N ASN A 199 -9.27 26.33 4.18
CA ASN A 199 -8.81 27.46 4.98
C ASN A 199 -7.56 28.09 4.37
N SER A 200 -7.72 29.29 3.79
CA SER A 200 -6.66 30.12 3.20
C SER A 200 -5.61 30.66 4.18
N GLN A 201 -5.50 30.11 5.39
CA GLN A 201 -4.44 30.48 6.33
C GLN A 201 -3.22 29.59 6.12
N LYS A 202 -2.07 30.26 5.96
CA LYS A 202 -0.71 29.73 5.77
C LYS A 202 -0.56 28.32 6.35
N ILE A 203 -0.29 27.37 5.46
CA ILE A 203 0.10 26.02 5.84
C ILE A 203 1.41 26.14 6.62
N ASP A 204 1.36 25.99 7.95
CA ASP A 204 2.55 25.76 8.75
C ASP A 204 2.97 24.30 8.58
N TRP A 205 3.70 24.04 7.50
CA TRP A 205 4.27 22.74 7.20
C TRP A 205 5.17 22.23 8.33
N ALA A 206 5.74 23.10 9.17
CA ALA A 206 6.60 22.70 10.28
C ALA A 206 5.81 22.14 11.48
N HIS A 207 4.57 22.61 11.71
CA HIS A 207 3.69 22.02 12.72
C HIS A 207 3.11 20.67 12.26
N ILE A 208 2.76 20.57 10.98
CA ILE A 208 2.22 19.36 10.38
C ILE A 208 3.24 18.22 10.32
N LEU A 209 4.50 18.51 9.99
CA LEU A 209 5.57 17.50 9.97
C LEU A 209 5.93 16.99 11.38
N LYS A 210 5.57 17.70 12.45
CA LYS A 210 5.74 17.27 13.85
C LYS A 210 4.62 16.36 14.35
N LEU A 211 3.44 16.36 13.71
CA LEU A 211 2.32 15.49 14.06
C LEU A 211 2.39 14.11 13.37
N GLY A 212 3.31 13.93 12.42
CA GLY A 212 3.56 12.68 11.70
C GLY A 212 4.91 12.03 12.00
N GLN A 213 5.53 12.38 13.13
CA GLN A 213 6.67 11.68 13.75
C GLN A 213 6.16 10.87 14.94
#